data_AF-A0A351C5I7-F1
#
_entry.id   AF-A0A351C5I7-F1
#
_cell.length_a   1.000
_cell.length_b   1.000
_cell.length_c   1.000
_cell.angle_alpha   90.00
_cell.angle_beta   90.00
_cell.angle_gamma   90.00
#
_symmetry.space_group_name_H-M   'P 1'
#
loop_
_entity.id
_entity.type
_entity.pdbx_description
1 polymer ?
#
loop_
_entity_poly.entity_id
_entity_poly.type
_entity_poly.pdbx_seq_one_letter_code
_entity_poly.pdbx_strand_id
1 'polypeptide(L)'
;MQKAHLHLIKWGLEKGYTIEVDIEGHHEYRGTSYKEAKEASEAGDMGCIYLITGEAETDYSYFGYMHEWKQNPDEIIYDYGLDAVSEEWARDYDKHCEVAE
;
A
#
# COMPACT_ATOMS: atom_id res chain seq x y z
N MET A 1 -0.38 10.27 -12.94
CA MET A 1 0.08 9.70 -11.66
C MET A 1 -0.09 8.20 -11.72
N GLN A 2 0.94 7.43 -11.35
CA GLN A 2 0.80 5.98 -11.22
C GLN A 2 0.06 5.68 -9.91
N LYS A 3 -0.79 4.66 -9.87
CA LYS A 3 -1.59 4.31 -8.69
C LYS A 3 -0.69 4.06 -7.48
N ALA A 4 -0.96 4.75 -6.37
CA ALA A 4 -0.10 4.77 -5.19
C ALA A 4 -0.05 3.42 -4.48
N HIS A 5 -1.18 2.69 -4.42
CA HIS A 5 -1.23 1.37 -3.82
C HIS A 5 -0.38 0.34 -4.61
N LEU A 6 -0.36 0.41 -5.95
CA LEU A 6 0.47 -0.47 -6.77
C LEU A 6 1.96 -0.21 -6.54
N HIS A 7 2.34 1.06 -6.39
CA HIS A 7 3.71 1.43 -6.02
C HIS A 7 4.05 0.85 -4.64
N LEU A 8 3.18 1.00 -3.65
CA LEU A 8 3.37 0.46 -2.30
C LEU A 8 3.56 -1.06 -2.27
N ILE A 9 2.69 -1.82 -2.94
CA ILE A 9 2.78 -3.28 -3.00
C ILE A 9 4.12 -3.68 -3.62
N LYS A 10 4.49 -3.06 -4.75
CA LYS A 10 5.75 -3.36 -5.42
C LYS A 10 6.96 -3.02 -4.54
N TRP A 11 6.98 -1.81 -3.99
CA TRP A 11 8.05 -1.32 -3.13
C TRP A 11 8.24 -2.21 -1.90
N GLY A 12 7.13 -2.61 -1.25
CA GLY A 12 7.18 -3.46 -0.07
C GLY A 12 7.76 -4.84 -0.37
N LEU A 13 7.40 -5.44 -1.50
CA LEU A 13 7.96 -6.72 -1.96
C LEU A 13 9.45 -6.61 -2.31
N GLU A 14 9.88 -5.51 -2.94
CA GLU A 14 11.30 -5.26 -3.25
C GLU A 14 12.14 -5.08 -1.97
N LYS A 15 11.54 -4.57 -0.90
CA LYS A 15 12.16 -4.48 0.43
C LYS A 15 12.15 -5.80 1.20
N GLY A 16 11.43 -6.81 0.71
CA GLY A 16 11.31 -8.13 1.34
C GLY A 16 10.22 -8.23 2.41
N TYR A 17 9.28 -7.27 2.46
CA TYR A 17 8.15 -7.34 3.38
C TYR A 17 7.10 -8.36 2.91
N THR A 18 6.39 -8.93 3.87
CA THR A 18 5.13 -9.63 3.57
C THR A 18 4.02 -8.58 3.48
N ILE A 19 3.19 -8.68 2.45
CA ILE A 19 2.07 -7.78 2.21
C ILE A 19 0.82 -8.44 2.77
N GLU A 20 0.07 -7.69 3.55
CA GLU A 20 -1.28 -8.04 4.00
C GLU A 20 -2.26 -7.00 3.47
N VAL A 21 -3.41 -7.45 2.97
CA VAL A 21 -4.45 -6.58 2.39
C VAL A 21 -5.76 -6.89 3.08
N ASP A 22 -6.33 -5.84 3.65
CA ASP A 22 -7.70 -5.84 4.17
C ASP A 22 -8.54 -4.89 3.32
N ILE A 23 -9.78 -5.30 3.02
CA ILE A 23 -10.76 -4.51 2.27
C ILE A 23 -11.98 -4.36 3.15
N GLU A 24 -12.44 -3.12 3.36
CA GLU A 24 -13.65 -2.83 4.14
C GLU A 24 -13.69 -3.52 5.53
N GLY A 25 -12.52 -3.73 6.15
CA GLY A 25 -12.38 -4.40 7.45
C GLY A 25 -12.35 -5.94 7.39
N HIS A 26 -12.26 -6.53 6.21
CA HIS A 26 -12.13 -7.97 5.98
C HIS A 26 -10.75 -8.31 5.43
N HIS A 27 -10.14 -9.35 6.00
CA HIS A 27 -8.87 -9.88 5.52
C HIS A 27 -9.05 -10.61 4.19
N GLU A 28 -8.34 -10.14 3.17
CA GLU A 28 -8.42 -10.69 1.80
C GLU A 28 -7.15 -11.40 1.38
N TYR A 29 -5.97 -10.92 1.80
CA TYR A 29 -4.70 -11.49 1.36
C TYR A 29 -3.57 -11.32 2.38
N ARG A 30 -2.69 -12.32 2.47
CA ARG A 30 -1.36 -12.22 3.09
C ARG A 30 -0.33 -13.02 2.31
N GLY A 31 0.78 -12.40 1.93
CA GLY A 31 1.88 -13.10 1.28
C GLY A 31 2.86 -12.18 0.55
N THR A 32 3.66 -12.78 -0.33
CA THR A 32 4.74 -12.09 -1.06
C THR A 32 4.52 -12.08 -2.58
N SER A 33 3.27 -12.25 -3.02
CA SER A 33 2.90 -12.29 -4.44
C SER A 33 2.31 -10.95 -4.86
N TYR A 34 3.02 -10.25 -5.76
CA TYR A 34 2.54 -8.98 -6.32
C TYR A 34 1.18 -9.13 -6.99
N LYS A 35 0.98 -10.23 -7.72
CA LYS A 35 -0.25 -10.46 -8.47
C LYS A 35 -1.45 -10.59 -7.54
N GLU A 36 -1.34 -11.42 -6.50
CA GLU A 36 -2.44 -11.68 -5.57
C GLU A 36 -2.70 -10.47 -4.68
N ALA A 37 -1.66 -9.78 -4.19
CA ALA A 37 -1.83 -8.54 -3.42
C ALA A 37 -2.52 -7.45 -4.24
N LYS A 38 -2.17 -7.31 -5.52
CA LYS A 38 -2.84 -6.40 -6.45
C LYS A 38 -4.30 -6.78 -6.63
N GLU A 39 -4.57 -8.03 -6.99
CA GLU A 39 -5.94 -8.53 -7.22
C GLU A 39 -6.82 -8.34 -5.98
N ALA A 40 -6.27 -8.60 -4.79
CA ALA A 40 -6.93 -8.29 -3.53
C ALA A 40 -7.17 -6.78 -3.40
N SER A 41 -6.14 -5.93 -3.51
CA SER A 41 -6.31 -4.48 -3.31
C SER A 41 -7.30 -3.81 -4.27
N GLU A 42 -7.49 -4.36 -5.47
CA GLU A 42 -8.42 -3.83 -6.48
C GLU A 42 -9.82 -4.49 -6.40
N ALA A 43 -10.06 -5.40 -5.46
CA ALA A 43 -11.36 -6.09 -5.31
C ALA A 43 -12.43 -5.25 -4.60
N GLY A 44 -12.05 -4.16 -3.91
CA GLY A 44 -12.98 -3.23 -3.28
C GLY A 44 -12.57 -1.77 -3.45
N ASP A 45 -13.43 -0.85 -3.01
CA ASP A 45 -13.26 0.59 -3.24
C ASP A 45 -12.28 1.25 -2.26
N MET A 46 -12.12 0.68 -1.05
CA MET A 46 -11.20 1.16 -0.02
C MET A 46 -10.67 0.01 0.83
N GLY A 47 -9.48 0.18 1.37
CA GLY A 47 -8.87 -0.83 2.22
C GLY A 47 -7.59 -0.34 2.88
N CYS A 48 -6.92 -1.29 3.53
CA CYS A 48 -5.63 -1.09 4.16
C CYS A 48 -4.63 -2.09 3.58
N ILE A 49 -3.43 -1.61 3.27
CA ILE A 49 -2.27 -2.45 2.99
C ILE A 49 -1.36 -2.36 4.19
N TYR A 50 -0.95 -3.52 4.71
CA TYR A 50 0.02 -3.62 5.79
C TYR A 50 1.31 -4.24 5.26
N LEU A 51 2.43 -3.60 5.59
CA LEU A 51 3.76 -4.14 5.39
C LEU A 51 4.21 -4.77 6.70
N ILE A 52 4.35 -6.10 6.73
CA ILE A 52 4.80 -6.82 7.92
C ILE A 52 6.32 -6.65 8.04
N THR A 53 6.77 -5.91 9.06
CA THR A 53 8.16 -5.51 9.27
C THR A 53 8.91 -6.41 10.26
N GLY A 54 8.20 -7.28 10.97
CA GLY A 54 8.76 -8.17 11.99
C GLY A 54 7.90 -9.40 12.24
N GLU A 55 8.23 -10.13 13.30
CA GLU A 55 7.52 -11.36 13.68
C GLU A 55 6.39 -11.11 14.70
N ALA A 56 6.39 -9.97 15.40
CA ALA A 56 5.29 -9.65 16.31
C ALA A 56 4.06 -9.17 15.53
N GLU A 57 2.87 -9.44 16.08
CA GLU A 57 1.60 -9.00 15.50
C GLU A 57 1.47 -7.47 15.38
N THR A 58 2.31 -6.72 16.09
CA THR A 58 2.35 -5.25 16.05
C THR A 58 3.47 -4.68 15.19
N ASP A 59 4.34 -5.52 14.62
CA ASP A 59 5.44 -5.08 13.76
C ASP A 59 4.95 -4.96 12.32
N TYR A 60 4.17 -3.91 12.07
CA TYR A 60 3.70 -3.58 10.73
C TYR A 60 3.60 -2.07 10.51
N SER A 61 3.68 -1.68 9.25
CA SER A 61 3.32 -0.33 8.79
C SER A 61 2.04 -0.41 7.98
N TYR A 62 1.04 0.40 8.33
CA TYR A 62 -0.26 0.41 7.66
C TYR A 62 -0.37 1.58 6.68
N PHE A 63 -1.13 1.36 5.60
CA PHE A 63 -1.43 2.34 4.56
C PHE A 63 -2.88 2.18 4.12
N GLY A 64 -3.73 3.12 4.49
CA GLY A 64 -5.11 3.24 4.02
C GLY A 64 -5.17 3.81 2.62
N TYR A 65 -5.81 3.07 1.71
CA TYR A 65 -6.01 3.47 0.32
C TYR A 65 -7.50 3.58 -0.01
N MET A 66 -7.81 4.46 -0.96
CA MET A 66 -9.15 4.62 -1.51
C MET A 66 -9.05 4.81 -3.02
N HIS A 67 -9.71 3.93 -3.78
CA HIS A 67 -9.74 3.99 -5.24
C HIS A 67 -10.63 5.12 -5.74
N GLU A 68 -11.85 5.31 -5.23
CA GLU A 68 -12.67 6.42 -5.72
C GLU A 68 -13.61 7.02 -4.66
N TRP A 69 -13.33 8.27 -4.28
CA TRP A 69 -14.39 9.22 -3.89
C TRP A 69 -14.27 10.49 -4.74
N LYS A 70 -14.54 10.42 -6.06
CA LYS A 70 -14.64 11.60 -6.95
C LYS A 70 -13.55 12.68 -6.71
N GLN A 71 -12.32 12.29 -6.44
CA GLN A 71 -11.19 13.20 -6.30
C GLN A 71 -10.23 12.97 -7.47
N ASN A 72 -9.59 14.05 -7.92
CA ASN A 72 -8.42 13.98 -8.78
C ASN A 72 -7.19 14.10 -7.86
N PRO A 73 -6.25 13.15 -7.85
CA PRO A 73 -6.13 11.95 -8.70
C PRO A 73 -7.11 10.81 -8.35
N ASP A 74 -7.39 9.94 -9.34
CA ASP A 74 -8.27 8.74 -9.28
C ASP A 74 -7.88 7.69 -8.22
N GLU A 75 -7.00 8.00 -7.26
CA GLU A 75 -6.65 7.16 -6.11
C GLU A 75 -5.67 7.90 -5.20
N ILE A 76 -5.82 7.72 -3.88
CA ILE A 76 -4.84 8.18 -2.89
C ILE A 76 -4.58 7.13 -1.80
N ILE A 77 -3.33 7.08 -1.31
CA ILE A 77 -3.08 6.64 0.07
C ILE A 77 -3.37 7.86 0.95
N TYR A 78 -4.43 7.81 1.74
CA TYR A 78 -4.93 8.98 2.49
C TYR A 78 -4.51 8.97 3.96
N ASP A 79 -4.11 7.82 4.49
CA ASP A 79 -3.69 7.63 5.87
C ASP A 79 -2.60 6.56 5.90
N TYR A 80 -1.51 6.83 6.59
CA TYR A 80 -0.44 5.86 6.81
C TYR A 80 0.24 6.15 8.14
N GLY A 81 0.84 5.12 8.74
CA GLY A 81 1.57 5.26 9.99
C GLY A 81 2.61 6.38 9.92
N LEU A 82 2.94 7.04 11.04
CA LEU A 82 4.11 7.92 11.10
C LEU A 82 5.29 7.11 11.63
N ASP A 83 5.81 6.22 10.78
CA ASP A 83 6.94 5.35 11.09
C ASP A 83 8.02 5.44 9.99
N ALA A 84 9.20 4.88 10.27
CA ALA A 84 10.34 5.00 9.35
C ALA A 84 10.09 4.36 7.97
N VAL A 85 9.23 3.33 7.88
CA VAL A 85 8.94 2.60 6.65
C VAL A 85 8.00 3.40 5.75
N SER A 86 6.96 3.98 6.35
CA SER A 86 6.01 4.85 5.68
C SER A 86 6.63 6.19 5.24
N GLU A 87 7.51 6.78 6.04
CA GLU A 87 8.31 7.95 5.62
C GLU A 87 9.25 7.62 4.44
N GLU A 88 9.86 6.43 4.44
CA GLU A 88 10.72 5.98 3.34
C GLU A 88 9.92 5.75 2.06
N TRP A 89 8.78 5.04 2.16
CA TRP A 89 7.87 4.84 1.04
C TRP A 89 7.38 6.16 0.45
N ALA A 90 6.94 7.11 1.30
CA ALA A 90 6.45 8.41 0.83
C ALA A 90 7.51 9.15 0.02
N ARG A 91 8.78 9.11 0.45
CA ARG A 91 9.90 9.72 -0.27
C ARG A 91 10.20 9.02 -1.60
N ASP A 92 10.13 7.69 -1.64
CA ASP A 92 10.31 6.94 -2.89
C ASP A 92 9.17 7.20 -3.88
N TYR A 93 7.92 7.28 -3.37
CA TYR A 93 6.75 7.56 -4.19
C TYR A 93 6.75 8.99 -4.74
N ASP A 94 7.17 9.98 -3.96
CA ASP A 94 7.32 11.37 -4.40
C ASP A 94 8.31 11.48 -5.57
N LYS A 95 9.51 10.90 -5.42
CA LYS A 95 10.50 10.81 -6.51
C LYS A 95 9.96 10.08 -7.74
N HIS A 96 9.21 9.00 -7.53
CA HIS A 96 8.60 8.24 -8.62
C HIS A 96 7.56 9.08 -9.40
N CYS A 97 6.87 9.98 -8.71
CA CYS A 97 5.96 10.94 -9.34
C CYS A 97 6.71 12.06 -10.09
N GLU A 98 7.80 12.60 -9.54
CA GLU A 98 8.63 13.64 -10.18
C GLU A 98 9.29 13.16 -11.50
N VAL A 99 9.67 11.88 -11.57
CA VAL A 99 10.32 11.28 -12.76
C VAL A 99 9.30 10.87 -13.84
N ALA A 100 8.01 10.83 -13.50
CA ALA A 100 6.94 10.46 -14.42
C ALA A 100 6.34 11.65 -15.21
N GLU A 101 6.93 12.85 -15.07
CA GLU A 101 6.65 14.07 -15.87
C GLU A 101 7.59 14.23 -17.07
#